data_AF-A0A805ZY80-F1
#
_entry.id   AF-A0A805ZY80-F1
#
_cell.length_a   1.000
_cell.length_b   1.000
_cell.length_c   1.000
_cell.angle_alpha   90.00
_cell.angle_beta   90.00
_cell.angle_gamma   90.00
#
_symmetry.space_group_name_H-M   'P 1'
#
loop_
_entity.id
_entity.type
_entity.pdbx_description
1 polymer ?
#
loop_
_entity_poly.entity_id
_entity_poly.type
_entity_poly.pdbx_seq_one_letter_code
_entity_poly.pdbx_strand_id
1 'polypeptide(L)'
;MVEIMTPVQAATYREQRLKKEQRNLAKQGISSAMEGKSLVTIGDANQDYLSFKHFVTAQIFRLGIDTYMGLTGWDDKRELIEELASVEDPNDDLWKEDVLDYFDGFEGNY
;
A
#
# COMPACT_ATOMS: atom_id res chain seq x y z
N MET A 1 19.42 -30.07 -19.10
CA MET A 1 17.95 -29.93 -19.20
C MET A 1 17.61 -28.62 -18.53
N VAL A 2 17.15 -27.62 -19.27
CA VAL A 2 16.70 -26.36 -18.67
C VAL A 2 15.22 -26.55 -18.36
N GLU A 3 14.85 -26.63 -17.08
CA GLU A 3 13.45 -26.65 -16.69
C GLU A 3 12.84 -25.29 -17.03
N ILE A 4 11.98 -25.26 -18.04
CA ILE A 4 11.24 -24.07 -18.41
C ILE A 4 10.02 -24.02 -17.49
N MET A 5 9.99 -23.04 -16.58
CA MET A 5 8.82 -22.77 -15.76
C MET A 5 7.62 -22.47 -16.66
N THR A 6 6.47 -23.07 -16.34
CA THR A 6 5.19 -22.69 -16.98
C THR A 6 4.82 -21.25 -16.58
N PRO A 7 3.98 -20.54 -17.36
CA PRO A 7 3.55 -19.18 -17.02
C PRO A 7 2.94 -19.04 -15.62
N VAL A 8 2.19 -20.05 -15.18
CA VAL A 8 1.60 -20.09 -13.83
C VAL A 8 2.68 -20.21 -12.76
N GLN A 9 3.65 -21.11 -12.95
CA GLN A 9 4.77 -21.26 -12.03
C GLN A 9 5.63 -20.00 -11.94
N ALA A 10 5.85 -19.31 -13.07
CA ALA A 10 6.57 -18.05 -13.11
C ALA A 10 5.83 -16.92 -12.38
N ALA A 11 4.50 -16.86 -12.51
CA ALA A 11 3.66 -15.89 -11.78
C ALA A 11 3.71 -16.14 -10.26
N THR A 12 3.52 -17.38 -9.83
CA THR A 12 3.61 -17.76 -8.41
C THR A 12 4.99 -17.49 -7.82
N TYR A 13 6.06 -17.80 -8.57
CA TYR A 13 7.42 -17.51 -8.12
C TYR A 13 7.66 -16.00 -7.95
N ARG A 14 7.18 -15.19 -8.90
CA ARG A 14 7.28 -13.72 -8.81
C ARG A 14 6.55 -13.19 -7.59
N GLU A 15 5.33 -13.66 -7.35
CA GLU A 15 4.52 -13.25 -6.20
C GLU A 15 5.21 -13.60 -4.87
N GLN A 16 5.70 -14.83 -4.72
CA GLN A 16 6.45 -15.26 -3.54
C GLN A 16 7.72 -14.43 -3.32
N ARG A 17 8.44 -14.08 -4.40
CA ARG A 17 9.63 -13.22 -4.33
C ARG A 17 9.28 -11.82 -3.85
N LEU A 18 8.22 -11.21 -4.40
CA LEU A 18 7.77 -9.88 -4.01
C LEU A 18 7.29 -9.85 -2.56
N LYS A 19 6.56 -10.88 -2.11
CA LYS A 19 6.17 -11.04 -0.70
C LYS A 19 7.36 -11.18 0.24
N LYS A 20 8.40 -11.89 -0.18
CA LYS A 20 9.65 -12.01 0.59
C LYS A 20 10.37 -10.66 0.67
N GLU A 21 10.40 -9.92 -0.43
CA GLU A 21 11.00 -8.59 -0.50
C GLU A 21 10.27 -7.58 0.39
N GLN A 22 8.94 -7.53 0.32
CA GLN A 22 8.07 -6.73 1.19
C GLN A 22 8.36 -6.99 2.68
N ARG A 23 8.49 -8.26 3.09
CA ARG A 23 8.87 -8.62 4.47
C ARG A 23 10.29 -8.20 4.85
N ASN A 24 11.22 -8.16 3.89
CA ASN A 24 12.59 -7.72 4.15
C ASN A 24 12.67 -6.19 4.30
N LEU A 25 11.93 -5.44 3.47
CA LEU A 25 11.77 -3.99 3.59
C LEU A 25 11.18 -3.64 4.95
N ALA A 26 10.12 -4.36 5.37
CA ALA A 26 9.51 -4.16 6.67
C ALA A 26 10.51 -4.30 7.83
N LYS A 27 11.36 -5.33 7.80
CA LYS A 27 12.43 -5.53 8.80
C LYS A 27 13.48 -4.43 8.81
N GLN A 28 13.61 -3.68 7.72
CA GLN A 28 14.52 -2.54 7.58
C GLN A 28 13.84 -1.21 7.94
N GLY A 29 12.62 -1.25 8.47
CA GLY A 29 11.85 -0.05 8.80
C GLY A 29 11.22 0.63 7.59
N ILE A 30 11.02 -0.09 6.48
CA ILE A 30 10.43 0.43 5.25
C ILE A 30 9.04 -0.17 5.05
N SER A 31 8.02 0.68 5.08
CA SER A 31 6.64 0.32 4.72
C SER A 31 6.50 0.24 3.20
N SER A 32 5.76 -0.76 2.71
CA SER A 32 5.55 -0.96 1.27
C SER A 32 4.20 -1.58 0.92
N ALA A 33 3.67 -1.27 -0.27
CA ALA A 33 2.40 -1.80 -0.78
C ALA A 33 2.55 -2.32 -2.21
N MET A 34 1.58 -3.12 -2.66
CA MET A 34 1.56 -3.66 -4.02
C MET A 34 0.74 -2.78 -4.96
N GLU A 35 1.35 -2.32 -6.05
CA GLU A 35 0.66 -1.68 -7.17
C GLU A 35 0.75 -2.58 -8.41
N GLY A 36 -0.34 -3.29 -8.68
CA GLY A 36 -0.40 -4.28 -9.76
C GLY A 36 0.62 -5.41 -9.56
N LYS A 37 1.71 -5.39 -10.34
CA LYS A 37 2.80 -6.40 -10.27
C LYS A 37 4.10 -5.84 -9.70
N SER A 38 4.05 -4.67 -9.08
CA SER A 38 5.19 -3.93 -8.58
C SER A 38 5.02 -3.64 -7.09
N LEU A 39 6.14 -3.61 -6.37
CA LEU A 39 6.20 -3.20 -4.98
C LEU A 39 6.60 -1.72 -4.93
N VAL A 40 5.89 -0.93 -4.13
CA VAL A 40 6.16 0.50 -3.95
C VAL A 40 6.43 0.81 -2.49
N THR A 41 7.38 1.70 -2.23
CA THR A 41 7.65 2.23 -0.89
C THR A 41 6.61 3.27 -0.52
N ILE A 42 6.05 3.17 0.68
CA ILE A 42 4.99 4.06 1.18
C ILE A 42 5.33 4.69 2.53
N GLY A 43 6.48 4.36 3.12
CA GLY A 43 6.94 4.85 4.41
C GLY A 43 8.33 4.34 4.72
N ASP A 44 9.12 5.11 5.48
CA ASP A 44 10.41 4.66 6.00
C ASP A 44 10.73 5.26 7.39
N ALA A 45 11.70 4.65 8.07
CA ALA A 45 12.15 5.06 9.39
C ALA A 45 12.83 6.45 9.43
N ASN A 46 13.23 7.00 8.28
CA ASN A 46 13.79 8.36 8.18
C ASN A 46 12.70 9.43 8.08
N GLN A 47 11.44 9.00 8.05
CA GLN A 47 10.27 9.85 7.92
C GLN A 47 10.13 10.57 6.58
N ASP A 48 10.84 10.12 5.54
CA ASP A 48 10.77 10.76 4.21
C ASP A 48 9.41 10.48 3.52
N TYR A 49 8.68 9.46 3.98
CA TYR A 49 7.43 8.98 3.38
C TYR A 49 6.34 8.61 4.40
N LEU A 50 6.28 9.20 5.60
CA LEU A 50 5.41 8.73 6.72
C LEU A 50 3.91 8.60 6.48
N SER A 51 3.41 8.96 5.33
CA SER A 51 2.01 9.23 5.15
C SER A 51 1.38 8.17 4.27
N PHE A 52 0.78 7.16 4.89
CA PHE A 52 -0.12 6.23 4.19
C PHE A 52 -1.18 7.01 3.39
N LYS A 53 -1.55 8.23 3.83
CA LYS A 53 -2.41 9.17 3.11
C LYS A 53 -1.92 9.55 1.72
N HIS A 54 -0.62 9.76 1.51
CA HIS A 54 -0.11 10.09 0.17
C HIS A 54 -0.30 8.92 -0.80
N PHE A 55 -0.04 7.71 -0.32
CA PHE A 55 -0.30 6.51 -1.11
C PHE A 55 -1.80 6.31 -1.36
N VAL A 56 -2.66 6.45 -0.34
CA VAL A 56 -4.12 6.41 -0.48
C VAL A 56 -4.61 7.45 -1.48
N THR A 57 -4.11 8.68 -1.39
CA THR A 57 -4.45 9.77 -2.33
C THR A 57 -4.16 9.36 -3.77
N ALA A 58 -2.98 8.77 -4.02
CA ALA A 58 -2.62 8.26 -5.34
C ALA A 58 -3.55 7.12 -5.79
N GLN A 59 -3.96 6.23 -4.89
CA GLN A 59 -4.94 5.16 -5.19
C GLN A 59 -6.32 5.73 -5.52
N ILE A 60 -6.76 6.77 -4.82
CA ILE A 60 -8.02 7.48 -5.12
C ILE A 60 -7.96 8.14 -6.50
N PHE A 61 -6.85 8.77 -6.86
CA PHE A 61 -6.66 9.31 -8.23
C PHE A 61 -6.70 8.22 -9.31
N ARG A 62 -6.13 7.04 -9.02
CA ARG A 62 -6.10 5.90 -9.96
C ARG A 62 -7.48 5.24 -10.12
N LEU A 63 -8.19 5.02 -9.03
CA LEU A 63 -9.45 4.27 -8.98
C LEU A 63 -10.68 5.15 -9.23
N GLY A 64 -10.60 6.42 -8.87
CA GLY A 64 -11.76 7.29 -8.66
C GLY A 64 -12.32 7.14 -7.25
N ILE A 65 -12.78 8.28 -6.69
CA ILE A 65 -13.23 8.36 -5.29
C ILE A 65 -14.40 7.44 -4.96
N ASP A 66 -15.35 7.27 -5.89
CA ASP A 66 -16.51 6.38 -5.69
C ASP A 66 -16.10 4.91 -5.61
N THR A 67 -15.13 4.49 -6.42
CA THR A 67 -14.60 3.13 -6.40
C THR A 67 -13.78 2.88 -5.15
N TYR A 68 -12.99 3.85 -4.71
CA TYR A 68 -12.28 3.78 -3.44
C TYR A 68 -13.25 3.58 -2.27
N MET A 69 -14.24 4.47 -2.12
CA MET A 69 -15.23 4.39 -1.05
C MET A 69 -15.96 3.03 -1.00
N GLY A 70 -16.31 2.49 -2.18
CA GLY A 70 -16.94 1.17 -2.26
C GLY A 70 -16.03 0.00 -1.88
N LEU A 71 -14.71 0.15 -1.96
CA LEU A 71 -13.73 -0.85 -1.51
C LEU A 71 -13.51 -0.77 0.01
N THR A 72 -13.37 0.45 0.53
CA THR A 72 -12.91 0.70 1.90
C THR A 72 -14.04 0.89 2.91
N GLY A 73 -15.27 1.11 2.46
CA GLY A 73 -16.43 1.32 3.35
C GLY A 73 -16.57 2.74 3.89
N TRP A 74 -15.97 3.73 3.21
CA TRP A 74 -16.20 5.14 3.52
C TRP A 74 -17.63 5.53 3.08
N ASP A 75 -18.42 6.06 4.01
CA ASP A 75 -19.86 6.31 3.78
C ASP A 75 -20.18 7.75 3.32
N ASP A 76 -19.32 8.73 3.62
CA ASP A 76 -19.50 10.13 3.21
C ASP A 76 -18.30 10.63 2.37
N LYS A 77 -18.59 11.00 1.12
CA LYS A 77 -17.60 11.53 0.18
C LYS A 77 -17.01 12.87 0.65
N ARG A 78 -17.82 13.71 1.28
CA ARG A 78 -17.37 15.01 1.79
C ARG A 78 -16.41 14.82 2.94
N GLU A 79 -16.73 13.92 3.88
CA GLU A 79 -15.85 13.58 5.00
C GLU A 79 -14.50 13.04 4.48
N LEU A 80 -14.52 12.11 3.53
CA LEU A 80 -13.29 11.62 2.88
C LEU A 80 -12.46 12.75 2.25
N ILE A 81 -13.10 13.72 1.58
CA ILE A 81 -12.39 14.87 0.99
C ILE A 81 -11.81 15.79 2.06
N GLU A 82 -12.55 16.05 3.14
CA GLU A 82 -12.09 16.87 4.27
C GLU A 82 -10.90 16.19 4.97
N GLU A 83 -10.95 14.87 5.15
CA GLU A 83 -9.85 14.08 5.69
C GLU A 83 -8.65 14.04 4.75
N LEU A 84 -8.83 13.97 3.43
CA LEU A 84 -7.71 14.11 2.48
C LEU A 84 -7.08 15.51 2.53
N ALA A 85 -7.86 16.55 2.81
CA ALA A 85 -7.40 17.92 2.88
C ALA A 85 -6.80 18.32 4.25
N SER A 86 -7.00 17.50 5.29
CA SER A 86 -6.50 17.76 6.64
C SER A 86 -4.96 17.72 6.69
N VAL A 87 -4.37 18.41 7.67
CA VAL A 87 -2.94 18.20 8.00
C VAL A 87 -2.86 16.91 8.80
N GLU A 88 -1.97 16.00 8.41
CA GLU A 88 -1.79 14.75 9.16
C GLU A 88 -1.34 15.02 10.58
N ASP A 89 -2.03 14.39 11.54
CA ASP A 89 -1.45 14.14 12.85
C ASP A 89 -0.48 12.97 12.69
N PRO A 90 0.83 13.14 12.98
CA PRO A 90 1.80 12.05 12.90
C PRO A 90 1.51 10.88 13.87
N ASN A 91 0.50 11.01 14.75
CA ASN A 91 0.05 9.95 15.65
C ASN A 91 -1.28 9.30 15.25
N ASP A 92 -1.98 9.84 14.23
CA ASP A 92 -3.27 9.32 13.78
C ASP A 92 -3.17 8.92 12.30
N ASP A 93 -2.84 7.66 12.09
CA ASP A 93 -2.61 7.09 10.77
C ASP A 93 -3.85 6.33 10.30
N LEU A 94 -4.98 7.04 10.23
CA LEU A 94 -6.28 6.55 9.74
C LEU A 94 -6.17 5.75 8.43
N TRP A 95 -5.21 6.14 7.60
CA TRP A 95 -4.96 5.59 6.28
C TRP A 95 -4.20 4.26 6.30
N LYS A 96 -3.55 3.93 7.42
CA LYS A 96 -2.77 2.71 7.55
C LYS A 96 -3.64 1.46 7.35
N GLU A 97 -4.79 1.40 8.02
CA GLU A 97 -5.70 0.25 7.92
C GLU A 97 -6.16 0.04 6.48
N ASP A 98 -6.54 1.12 5.78
CA ASP A 98 -6.93 1.05 4.38
C ASP A 98 -5.82 0.45 3.50
N VAL A 99 -4.56 0.79 3.78
CA VAL A 99 -3.41 0.27 3.02
C VAL A 99 -3.11 -1.19 3.32
N LEU A 100 -3.19 -1.60 4.59
CA LEU A 100 -2.95 -2.99 4.99
C LEU A 100 -4.05 -3.92 4.45
N ASP A 101 -5.31 -3.49 4.52
CA ASP A 101 -6.46 -4.34 4.23
C ASP A 101 -6.82 -4.39 2.73
N TYR A 102 -6.66 -3.27 2.00
CA TYR A 102 -7.14 -3.18 0.61
C TYR A 102 -6.04 -3.06 -0.44
N PHE A 103 -4.83 -2.66 -0.05
CA PHE A 103 -3.71 -2.42 -0.99
C PHE A 103 -2.50 -3.32 -0.74
N ASP A 104 -2.73 -4.40 0.00
CA ASP A 104 -1.72 -5.42 0.27
C ASP A 104 -0.43 -4.80 0.86
N GLY A 105 -0.64 -3.85 1.77
CA GLY A 105 0.37 -3.08 2.46
C GLY A 105 1.11 -3.90 3.52
N PHE A 106 2.29 -3.41 3.87
CA PHE A 106 3.10 -3.93 4.97
C PHE A 106 3.79 -2.78 5.66
N GLU A 107 3.59 -2.67 6.97
CA GLU A 107 4.24 -1.65 7.79
C GLU A 107 5.70 -2.00 8.06
N GLY A 108 6.55 -0.98 8.04
CA GLY A 108 7.93 -1.06 8.51
C GLY A 108 8.01 -1.24 10.03
N ASN A 109 8.99 -2.02 10.49
CA ASN A 109 9.34 -2.08 11.90
C ASN A 109 10.18 -0.84 12.26
N TYR A 110 9.52 0.28 12.52
CA TYR A 110 10.13 1.48 13.10
C TYR A 110 9.89 1.57 14.62
#